data_AF-A0A2H0SH34-F1
#
_entry.id   AF-A0A2H0SH34-F1
#
_cell.length_a   1.000
_cell.length_b   1.000
_cell.length_c   1.000
_cell.angle_alpha   90.00
_cell.angle_beta   90.00
_cell.angle_gamma   90.00
#
_symmetry.space_group_name_H-M   'P 1'
#
loop_
_entity.id
_entity.type
_entity.pdbx_description
1 polymer ?
#
loop_
_entity_poly.entity_id
_entity_poly.type
_entity_poly.pdbx_seq_one_letter_code
_entity_poly.pdbx_strand_id
1 'polypeptide(L)'
;MNIIPEETKNRSNLDMGAGDVVRVWVKIEEKGKTRLQAFEGLVIARKHGSEPGATFTVRKTSGGIGVERIFPLFSPSIDRIEVVRRSKVRKSKLYYIRDKAVKEIKKKMKRLIPTRIKKEESQDEEVFEKVDKESSDDKNEINTEVNIDSVKTEEGVKEVEVEVESASK
;
A
#
# COMPACT_ATOMS: atom_id res chain seq x y z
N MET A 1 22.26 19.67 29.08
CA MET A 1 22.29 18.20 29.29
C MET A 1 22.58 17.52 27.97
N ASN A 2 23.59 16.65 27.90
CA ASN A 2 23.90 15.87 26.69
C ASN A 2 22.89 14.71 26.59
N ILE A 3 22.01 14.76 25.60
CA ILE A 3 20.90 13.81 25.40
C ILE A 3 21.35 12.59 24.56
N ILE A 4 22.57 12.60 24.04
CA ILE A 4 23.11 11.55 23.17
C ILE A 4 23.95 10.56 23.99
N PRO A 5 23.65 9.25 23.96
CA PRO A 5 24.52 8.21 24.52
C PRO A 5 25.90 8.21 23.86
N GLU A 6 26.99 8.03 24.61
CA GLU A 6 28.36 8.10 24.06
C GLU A 6 28.61 7.08 22.95
N GLU A 7 28.01 5.90 23.06
CA GLU A 7 28.11 4.81 22.09
C GLU A 7 27.58 5.18 20.69
N THR A 8 26.67 6.17 20.60
CA THR A 8 26.07 6.58 19.33
C THR A 8 26.73 7.80 18.69
N LYS A 9 27.68 8.48 19.37
CA LYS A 9 28.39 9.67 18.84
C LYS A 9 29.07 9.42 17.49
N ASN A 10 29.57 8.21 17.26
CA ASN A 10 30.27 7.84 16.02
C ASN A 10 29.36 7.80 14.78
N ARG A 11 28.02 7.87 14.94
CA ARG A 11 27.06 7.86 13.83
C ARG A 11 26.97 9.19 13.07
N SER A 12 27.58 10.26 13.59
CA SER A 12 27.64 11.58 12.93
C SER A 12 28.32 11.52 11.56
N ASN A 13 29.28 10.60 11.38
CA ASN A 13 30.05 10.39 10.16
C ASN A 13 29.41 9.38 9.19
N LEU A 14 28.19 8.91 9.46
CA LEU A 14 27.52 7.97 8.57
C LEU A 14 27.06 8.67 7.29
N ASP A 15 27.78 8.40 6.21
CA ASP A 15 27.47 8.88 4.86
C ASP A 15 26.32 8.05 4.25
N MET A 16 25.10 8.45 4.60
CA MET A 16 23.85 7.93 4.03
C MET A 16 22.91 9.08 3.64
N GLY A 17 22.29 8.97 2.47
CA GLY A 17 21.41 9.98 1.90
C GLY A 17 20.06 9.42 1.49
N ALA A 18 19.18 10.32 1.04
CA ALA A 18 17.98 9.90 0.35
C ALA A 18 18.36 9.17 -0.95
N GLY A 19 17.69 8.07 -1.26
CA GLY A 19 17.99 7.23 -2.43
C GLY A 19 18.79 5.97 -2.10
N ASP A 20 19.44 5.93 -0.94
CA ASP A 20 20.15 4.75 -0.48
C ASP A 20 19.18 3.70 0.07
N VAL A 21 19.51 2.43 -0.13
CA VAL A 21 18.85 1.30 0.53
C VAL A 21 19.66 0.96 1.76
N VAL A 22 19.01 1.00 2.92
CA VAL A 22 19.64 0.74 4.21
C VAL A 22 18.94 -0.39 4.92
N ARG A 23 19.71 -1.15 5.69
CA ARG A 23 19.22 -2.14 6.64
C ARG A 23 19.48 -1.64 8.05
N VAL A 24 18.40 -1.37 8.78
CA VAL A 24 18.45 -0.87 10.16
C VAL A 24 18.15 -2.04 11.09
N TRP A 25 19.07 -2.36 11.99
CA TRP A 25 18.86 -3.37 13.01
C TRP A 25 18.36 -2.70 14.29
N VAL A 26 17.17 -3.08 14.73
CA VAL A 26 16.50 -2.49 15.90
C VAL A 26 16.39 -3.54 16.99
N LYS A 27 16.79 -3.17 18.20
CA LYS A 27 16.56 -3.93 19.43
C LYS A 27 15.08 -3.81 19.81
N ILE A 28 14.42 -4.96 19.91
CA ILE A 28 13.02 -5.06 20.35
C ILE A 28 13.01 -5.91 21.61
N GLU A 29 12.45 -5.35 22.67
CA GLU A 29 12.28 -6.01 23.96
C GLU A 29 10.86 -6.53 24.08
N GLU A 30 10.71 -7.84 24.25
CA GLU A 30 9.44 -8.53 24.41
C GLU A 30 9.53 -9.44 25.64
N LYS A 31 8.74 -9.13 26.68
CA LYS A 31 8.64 -9.94 27.92
C LYS A 31 10.01 -10.30 28.54
N GLY A 32 10.94 -9.34 28.56
CA GLY A 32 12.27 -9.51 29.14
C GLY A 32 13.32 -10.18 28.24
N LYS A 33 12.97 -10.54 27.00
CA LYS A 33 13.93 -11.00 25.99
C LYS A 33 14.16 -9.93 24.94
N THR A 34 15.41 -9.75 24.52
CA THR A 34 15.78 -8.82 23.46
C THR A 34 16.06 -9.58 22.17
N ARG A 35 15.41 -9.18 21.07
CA ARG A 35 15.72 -9.67 19.72
C ARG A 35 16.10 -8.53 18.80
N LEU A 36 16.94 -8.81 17.81
CA LEU A 36 17.27 -7.87 16.75
C LEU A 36 16.32 -8.10 15.57
N GLN A 37 15.63 -7.04 15.15
CA GLN A 37 14.82 -7.05 13.94
C GLN A 37 15.45 -6.14 12.88
N ALA A 38 15.67 -6.69 11.70
CA ALA A 38 16.10 -5.91 10.54
C ALA A 38 14.90 -5.22 9.87
N PHE A 39 15.04 -3.94 9.59
CA PHE A 39 14.18 -3.17 8.71
C PHE A 39 14.98 -2.66 7.52
N GLU A 40 14.83 -3.33 6.38
CA GLU A 40 15.51 -2.98 5.14
C GLU A 40 14.56 -2.21 4.20
N GLY A 41 15.03 -1.08 3.67
CA GLY A 41 14.25 -0.30 2.73
C GLY A 41 14.99 0.93 2.19
N LEU A 42 14.28 1.71 1.38
CA LEU A 42 14.79 2.93 0.76
C LEU A 42 14.70 4.10 1.73
N VAL A 43 15.80 4.84 1.92
CA VAL A 43 15.79 6.13 2.60
C VAL A 43 15.10 7.15 1.70
N ILE A 44 13.94 7.63 2.14
CA ILE A 44 13.17 8.62 1.39
C ILE A 44 13.43 10.05 1.87
N ALA A 45 13.92 10.23 3.09
CA ALA A 45 14.25 11.53 3.65
C ALA A 45 15.29 11.39 4.76
N ARG A 46 16.18 12.37 4.88
CA ARG A 46 17.06 12.60 6.02
C ARG A 46 16.87 14.05 6.48
N LYS A 47 16.74 14.27 7.78
CA LYS A 47 16.49 15.58 8.41
C LYS A 47 17.54 15.84 9.48
N HIS A 48 17.82 17.12 9.72
CA HIS A 48 18.74 17.62 10.77
C HIS A 48 20.18 17.08 10.68
N GLY A 49 20.61 16.58 9.52
CA GLY A 49 22.01 16.25 9.23
C GLY A 49 22.68 15.34 10.26
N SER A 50 23.59 15.92 11.04
CA SER A 50 24.34 15.27 12.13
C SER A 50 24.03 15.88 13.51
N GLU A 51 22.99 16.70 13.63
CA GLU A 51 22.51 17.25 14.90
C GLU A 51 21.89 16.16 15.78
N PRO A 52 21.81 16.35 17.11
CA PRO A 52 21.18 15.38 18.02
C PRO A 52 19.77 14.93 17.60
N GLY A 53 19.00 15.82 16.96
CA GLY A 53 17.66 15.55 16.42
C GLY A 53 17.63 14.92 15.03
N ALA A 54 18.78 14.47 14.49
CA ALA A 54 18.89 13.85 13.18
C ALA A 54 17.97 12.63 13.08
N THR A 55 17.13 12.65 12.05
CA THR A 55 16.20 11.55 11.74
C THR A 55 16.29 11.18 10.28
N PHE A 56 15.99 9.93 9.97
CA PHE A 56 15.85 9.46 8.61
C PHE A 56 14.62 8.58 8.49
N THR A 57 13.98 8.60 7.32
CA THR A 57 12.78 7.83 7.04
C THR A 57 13.09 6.75 6.02
N VAL A 58 12.80 5.51 6.38
CA VAL A 58 12.99 4.33 5.53
C VAL A 58 11.63 3.81 5.11
N ARG A 59 11.47 3.56 3.81
CA ARG A 59 10.27 3.01 3.19
C ARG A 59 10.56 1.63 2.61
N LYS A 60 9.70 0.65 2.89
CA LYS A 60 9.70 -0.66 2.22
C LYS A 60 8.29 -1.10 1.89
N THR A 61 8.15 -2.09 1.02
CA THR A 61 6.90 -2.81 0.83
C THR A 61 6.98 -4.13 1.57
N SER A 62 6.00 -4.45 2.41
CA SER A 62 5.92 -5.68 3.19
C SER A 62 4.54 -6.27 3.02
N GLY A 63 4.42 -7.48 2.46
CA GLY A 63 3.11 -8.11 2.23
C GLY A 63 2.16 -7.25 1.37
N GLY A 64 2.68 -6.60 0.32
CA GLY A 64 1.91 -5.70 -0.54
C GLY A 64 1.62 -4.30 0.03
N ILE A 65 1.87 -4.07 1.33
CA ILE A 65 1.59 -2.79 1.99
C ILE A 65 2.88 -1.98 2.10
N GLY A 66 2.82 -0.68 1.77
CA GLY A 66 3.92 0.25 1.94
C GLY A 66 4.08 0.65 3.40
N VAL A 67 5.18 0.26 4.03
CA VAL A 67 5.50 0.56 5.42
C VAL A 67 6.62 1.60 5.47
N GLU A 68 6.43 2.63 6.28
CA GLU A 68 7.45 3.64 6.55
C GLU A 68 7.79 3.65 8.04
N ARG A 69 9.09 3.78 8.34
CA ARG A 69 9.57 3.99 9.71
C ARG A 69 10.51 5.18 9.75
N ILE A 70 10.36 5.99 10.79
CA ILE A 70 11.24 7.11 11.09
C ILE A 70 12.18 6.68 12.20
N PHE A 71 13.47 6.81 11.95
CA PHE A 71 14.53 6.42 12.88
C PHE A 71 15.31 7.67 13.31
N PRO A 72 15.43 7.95 14.61
CA PRO A 72 16.42 8.89 15.12
C PRO A 72 17.82 8.29 14.97
N LEU A 73 18.73 9.01 14.33
CA LEU A 73 20.09 8.55 14.02
C LEU A 73 20.85 8.10 15.28
N PHE A 74 20.67 8.84 16.37
CA PHE A 74 21.35 8.63 17.65
C PHE A 74 20.55 7.79 18.66
N SER A 75 19.48 7.11 18.22
CA SER A 75 18.65 6.29 19.12
C SER A 75 19.44 5.08 19.65
N PRO A 76 19.36 4.77 20.97
CA PRO A 76 19.98 3.59 21.58
C PRO A 76 19.29 2.29 21.18
N SER A 77 18.03 2.35 20.74
CA SER A 77 17.27 1.20 20.26
C SER A 77 17.80 0.66 18.92
N ILE A 78 18.55 1.49 18.17
CA ILE A 78 19.22 1.04 16.96
C ILE A 78 20.52 0.38 17.37
N ASP A 79 20.72 -0.86 16.94
CA ASP A 79 21.98 -1.59 17.10
C ASP A 79 23.00 -1.09 16.08
N ARG A 80 22.71 -1.27 14.79
CA ARG A 80 23.55 -0.86 13.67
C ARG A 80 22.75 -0.49 12.43
N ILE A 81 23.39 0.30 11.56
CA ILE A 81 22.84 0.74 10.27
C ILE A 81 23.82 0.32 9.18
N GLU A 82 23.35 -0.48 8.23
CA GLU A 82 24.13 -0.95 7.10
C GLU A 82 23.60 -0.30 5.81
N VAL A 83 24.49 0.27 4.99
CA VAL A 83 24.13 0.74 3.65
C VAL A 83 24.28 -0.41 2.67
N VAL A 84 23.15 -0.94 2.18
CA VAL A 84 23.12 -2.10 1.29
C VAL A 84 23.39 -1.69 -0.16
N ARG A 85 22.80 -0.58 -0.61
CA ARG A 85 22.91 -0.11 -1.99
C ARG A 85 22.81 1.39 -2.06
N ARG A 86 23.73 2.05 -2.75
CA ARG A 86 23.66 3.50 -2.99
C ARG A 86 22.99 3.82 -4.33
N SER A 87 22.17 4.86 -4.36
CA SER A 87 21.58 5.34 -5.62
C SER A 87 21.61 6.86 -5.70
N LYS A 88 22.08 7.39 -6.83
CA LYS A 88 22.02 8.83 -7.08
C LYS A 88 20.59 9.25 -7.39
N VAL A 89 20.06 10.18 -6.61
CA VAL A 89 18.74 10.78 -6.81
C VAL A 89 18.85 12.28 -6.98
N ARG A 90 17.85 12.87 -7.66
CA ARG A 90 17.82 14.32 -7.94
C ARG A 90 17.17 15.14 -6.85
N LYS A 91 16.39 14.52 -5.96
CA LYS A 91 15.65 15.19 -4.89
C LYS A 91 16.16 14.73 -3.53
N SER A 92 16.29 15.66 -2.59
CA SER A 92 16.66 15.37 -1.19
C SER A 92 15.56 14.65 -0.40
N LYS A 93 14.30 14.77 -0.85
CA LYS A 93 13.13 14.08 -0.27
C LYS A 93 12.35 13.37 -1.38
N LEU A 94 12.17 12.07 -1.24
CA LEU A 94 11.60 11.16 -2.25
C LEU A 94 10.13 10.81 -1.97
N TYR A 95 9.35 11.74 -1.44
CA TYR A 95 7.94 11.52 -1.12
C TYR A 95 7.08 11.08 -2.31
N TYR A 96 7.50 11.46 -3.53
CA TYR A 96 6.84 11.05 -4.77
C TYR A 96 6.85 9.52 -5.00
N ILE A 97 7.72 8.77 -4.32
CA ILE A 97 7.81 7.31 -4.46
C ILE A 97 6.56 6.61 -3.92
N ARG A 98 5.82 7.24 -3.00
CA ARG A 98 4.57 6.68 -2.45
C ARG A 98 3.54 6.39 -3.54
N ASP A 99 3.38 7.34 -4.47
CA ASP A 99 2.38 7.23 -5.54
C ASP A 99 2.97 6.78 -6.87
N LYS A 100 4.29 6.58 -6.94
CA LYS A 100 5.00 6.40 -8.21
C LYS A 100 4.45 5.20 -8.99
N ALA A 101 4.19 4.08 -8.31
CA ALA A 101 3.62 2.89 -8.92
C ALA A 101 2.25 3.18 -9.56
N VAL A 102 1.33 3.82 -8.82
CA VAL A 102 -0.02 4.16 -9.30
C VAL A 102 0.05 5.13 -10.49
N LYS A 103 0.90 6.16 -10.38
CA LYS A 103 1.10 7.16 -11.46
C LYS A 103 1.67 6.51 -12.72
N GLU A 104 2.59 5.57 -12.59
CA GLU A 104 3.16 4.84 -13.71
C GLU A 104 2.15 3.89 -14.37
N ILE A 105 1.36 3.16 -13.58
CA ILE A 105 0.28 2.30 -14.07
C ILE A 105 -0.75 3.13 -14.86
N LYS A 106 -1.25 4.23 -14.28
CA LYS A 106 -2.21 5.12 -14.94
C LYS A 106 -1.68 5.68 -16.26
N LYS A 107 -0.40 6.08 -16.28
CA LYS A 107 0.27 6.57 -17.50
C LYS A 107 0.38 5.49 -18.57
N LYS A 108 0.66 4.25 -18.18
CA LYS A 108 0.72 3.11 -19.11
C LYS A 108 -0.66 2.78 -19.67
N MET A 109 -1.69 2.69 -18.83
CA MET A 109 -3.07 2.44 -19.25
C MET A 109 -3.59 3.50 -20.23
N LYS A 110 -3.36 4.79 -19.97
CA LYS A 110 -3.76 5.88 -20.89
C LYS A 110 -3.12 5.75 -22.29
N ARG A 111 -1.92 5.18 -22.39
CA ARG A 111 -1.25 4.94 -23.68
C ARG A 111 -1.82 3.73 -24.42
N LEU A 112 -2.34 2.75 -23.68
CA LEU A 112 -2.89 1.51 -24.21
C LEU A 112 -4.35 1.65 -24.66
N ILE A 113 -5.10 2.60 -24.08
CA ILE A 113 -6.48 2.91 -24.51
C ILE A 113 -6.42 4.03 -25.56
N PRO A 114 -6.51 3.74 -26.86
CA PRO A 114 -6.79 4.78 -27.83
C PRO A 114 -8.17 5.36 -27.49
N THR A 115 -8.24 6.64 -27.16
CA THR A 115 -9.50 7.38 -27.03
C THR A 115 -10.23 7.34 -28.38
N ARG A 116 -11.05 6.31 -28.59
CA ARG A 116 -11.92 6.16 -29.76
C ARG A 116 -13.39 6.41 -29.44
N ILE A 117 -13.73 6.71 -28.17
CA ILE A 117 -15.07 7.10 -27.75
C ILE A 117 -15.05 8.62 -27.54
N LYS A 118 -15.14 9.36 -28.64
CA LYS A 118 -15.38 10.81 -28.65
C LYS A 118 -16.15 11.17 -29.92
N LYS A 119 -17.35 10.60 -30.06
CA LYS A 119 -18.50 11.11 -30.82
C LYS A 119 -19.48 9.95 -30.95
N GLU A 120 -20.63 10.08 -30.29
CA GLU A 120 -21.92 9.41 -30.53
C GLU A 120 -22.62 9.21 -29.18
N GLU A 121 -22.94 10.32 -28.52
CA GLU A 121 -24.05 10.40 -27.54
C GLU A 121 -24.68 11.77 -27.75
N SER A 122 -25.39 11.87 -28.88
CA SER A 122 -26.36 12.91 -29.19
C SER A 122 -27.55 12.19 -29.79
N GLN A 123 -28.22 11.34 -29.00
CA GLN A 123 -29.45 10.65 -29.38
C GLN A 123 -30.20 9.95 -28.23
N ASP A 124 -29.75 10.02 -26.98
CA ASP A 124 -30.43 9.33 -25.86
C ASP A 124 -31.45 10.20 -25.10
N GLU A 125 -31.52 11.51 -25.38
CA GLU A 125 -32.52 12.40 -24.74
C GLU A 125 -33.96 12.17 -25.25
N GLU A 126 -34.16 11.59 -26.44
CA GLU A 126 -35.51 11.36 -26.99
C GLU A 126 -36.24 10.13 -26.39
N VAL A 127 -35.55 9.27 -25.64
CA VAL A 127 -36.16 8.02 -25.12
C VAL A 127 -36.91 8.26 -23.81
N PHE A 128 -36.51 9.26 -23.00
CA PHE A 128 -37.09 9.48 -21.68
C PHE A 128 -38.53 10.04 -21.72
N GLU A 129 -38.90 10.79 -22.76
CA GLU A 129 -40.22 11.43 -22.86
C GLU A 129 -41.35 10.45 -23.25
N LYS A 130 -41.01 9.24 -23.72
CA LYS A 130 -41.99 8.19 -24.06
C LYS A 130 -42.31 7.26 -22.88
N VAL A 131 -41.42 7.11 -21.91
CA VAL A 131 -41.60 6.16 -20.79
C VAL A 131 -42.57 6.72 -19.73
N ASP A 132 -42.67 8.04 -19.60
CA ASP A 132 -43.54 8.69 -18.60
C ASP A 132 -45.04 8.67 -18.95
N LYS A 133 -45.42 8.24 -20.16
CA LYS A 133 -46.84 8.20 -20.60
C LYS A 133 -47.52 6.83 -20.47
N GLU A 134 -46.77 5.76 -20.23
CA GLU A 134 -47.33 4.39 -20.17
C GLU A 134 -47.30 3.76 -18.77
N SER A 135 -46.85 4.47 -17.72
CA SER A 135 -46.74 3.93 -16.36
C SER A 135 -47.87 4.30 -15.40
N SER A 136 -49.02 4.76 -15.91
CA SER A 136 -50.26 4.83 -15.14
C SER A 136 -51.19 3.71 -15.57
N ASP A 137 -50.96 2.50 -15.07
CA ASP A 137 -51.99 1.62 -14.51
C ASP A 137 -51.41 0.21 -14.28
N ASP A 138 -51.91 -0.41 -13.19
CA ASP A 138 -51.73 -1.79 -12.75
C ASP A 138 -50.45 -2.17 -11.96
N LYS A 139 -50.65 -2.12 -10.64
CA LYS A 139 -49.96 -2.93 -9.64
C LYS A 139 -50.22 -4.42 -9.93
N ASN A 140 -49.18 -5.24 -10.10
CA ASN A 140 -49.26 -6.63 -9.67
C ASN A 140 -47.89 -7.24 -9.35
N GLU A 141 -47.83 -7.90 -8.20
CA GLU A 141 -46.71 -8.74 -7.75
C GLU A 141 -46.61 -10.01 -8.60
N ILE A 142 -45.42 -10.41 -9.04
CA ILE A 142 -45.10 -11.82 -9.33
C ILE A 142 -43.64 -12.11 -8.94
N ASN A 143 -43.48 -13.00 -7.96
CA ASN A 143 -42.24 -13.75 -7.69
C ASN A 143 -42.12 -14.91 -8.68
N THR A 144 -40.98 -15.13 -9.33
CA THR A 144 -40.52 -16.48 -9.72
C THR A 144 -39.00 -16.54 -10.01
N GLU A 145 -38.30 -17.33 -9.18
CA GLU A 145 -37.17 -18.24 -9.45
C GLU A 145 -37.03 -18.75 -10.92
N VAL A 146 -35.92 -19.19 -11.55
CA VAL A 146 -34.53 -19.63 -11.27
C VAL A 146 -33.77 -19.45 -12.64
N ASN A 147 -32.44 -19.51 -12.85
CA ASN A 147 -31.57 -20.71 -12.83
C ASN A 147 -30.15 -20.35 -13.32
N ILE A 148 -29.18 -21.06 -12.76
CA ILE A 148 -27.74 -20.94 -12.98
C ILE A 148 -27.34 -21.69 -14.25
N ASP A 149 -26.44 -21.12 -15.06
CA ASP A 149 -25.61 -21.91 -15.97
C ASP A 149 -24.13 -21.49 -15.90
N SER A 150 -23.31 -22.53 -15.87
CA SER A 150 -21.94 -22.65 -15.38
C SER A 150 -20.84 -22.14 -16.30
N VAL A 151 -19.73 -21.60 -15.74
CA VAL A 151 -18.37 -21.87 -16.27
C VAL A 151 -17.32 -21.97 -15.15
N LYS A 152 -16.71 -23.16 -15.12
CA LYS A 152 -15.56 -23.73 -14.40
C LYS A 152 -14.49 -22.74 -13.86
N THR A 153 -14.21 -22.85 -12.56
CA THR A 153 -12.90 -22.55 -11.95
C THR A 153 -12.21 -23.85 -11.57
N GLU A 154 -10.96 -24.01 -12.01
CA GLU A 154 -10.04 -25.02 -11.53
C GLU A 154 -9.53 -24.60 -10.15
N GLU A 155 -9.81 -25.40 -9.13
CA GLU A 155 -8.87 -25.82 -8.08
C GLU A 155 -9.60 -26.50 -6.91
N GLY A 156 -9.23 -27.75 -6.65
CA GLY A 156 -9.00 -28.25 -5.28
C GLY A 156 -10.22 -28.57 -4.41
N VAL A 157 -10.61 -29.84 -4.42
CA VAL A 157 -11.54 -30.50 -3.49
C VAL A 157 -11.16 -30.30 -2.02
N LYS A 158 -12.11 -29.87 -1.18
CA LYS A 158 -12.23 -30.27 0.24
C LYS A 158 -13.70 -30.41 0.62
N GLU A 159 -14.08 -31.63 0.97
CA GLU A 159 -15.37 -32.02 1.54
C GLU A 159 -15.58 -31.35 2.91
N VAL A 160 -16.78 -30.82 3.14
CA VAL A 160 -17.30 -30.53 4.47
C VAL A 160 -18.76 -30.98 4.51
N GLU A 161 -19.04 -32.05 5.25
CA GLU A 161 -20.38 -32.51 5.63
C GLU A 161 -21.05 -31.47 6.53
N VAL A 162 -22.34 -31.19 6.29
CA VAL A 162 -23.21 -30.53 7.27
C VAL A 162 -24.57 -31.22 7.29
N GLU A 163 -24.91 -31.76 8.45
CA GLU A 163 -26.18 -32.40 8.80
C GLU A 163 -27.34 -31.37 8.83
N VAL A 164 -28.52 -31.79 8.38
CA VAL A 164 -29.74 -30.98 8.37
C VAL A 164 -30.59 -31.35 9.58
N GLU A 165 -30.83 -30.40 10.48
CA GLU A 165 -31.88 -30.52 11.49
C GLU A 165 -33.03 -29.55 11.15
N SER A 166 -34.19 -30.13 10.86
CA SER A 166 -35.43 -29.44 10.56
C SER A 166 -36.12 -28.96 11.83
N ALA A 167 -36.51 -27.68 11.88
CA ALA A 167 -37.49 -27.22 12.86
C ALA A 167 -38.62 -26.45 12.17
N SER A 168 -39.78 -27.12 12.12
CA SER A 168 -41.08 -26.51 11.86
C SER A 168 -41.46 -25.57 13.00
N LYS A 169 -41.96 -24.37 12.68
CA LYS A 169 -43.38 -24.01 12.85
C LYS A 169 -43.68 -22.66 12.22
#